data_AF-A0A933SCD8-F1
#
_entry.id   AF-A0A933SCD8-F1
#
_cell.length_a   1.000
_cell.length_b   1.000
_cell.length_c   1.000
_cell.angle_alpha   90.00
_cell.angle_beta   90.00
_cell.angle_gamma   90.00
#
_symmetry.space_group_name_H-M   'P 1'
#
loop_
_entity.id
_entity.type
_entity.pdbx_description
1 polymer ?
#
loop_
_entity_poly.entity_id
_entity_poly.type
_entity_poly.pdbx_seq_one_letter_code
_entity_poly.pdbx_strand_id
1 'polypeptide(L)'
;MNCEHVAHAASDYIDRKLGLRGRFGVWMHLLACSACKAYVEQVRLAKLALRAVRGTAEPAEPANMDALMASFRAESKKRPSDS
;
A
#
# COMPACT_ATOMS: atom_id res chain seq x y z
N MET A 1 -9.52 -9.57 -21.46
CA MET A 1 -9.23 -9.13 -20.08
C MET A 1 -10.46 -9.40 -19.24
N ASN A 2 -10.35 -10.24 -18.21
CA ASN A 2 -11.42 -10.46 -17.23
C ASN A 2 -11.23 -9.51 -16.03
N CYS A 3 -12.25 -9.40 -15.17
CA CYS A 3 -12.22 -8.54 -13.97
C CYS A 3 -11.08 -8.92 -13.00
N GLU A 4 -10.75 -10.20 -12.91
CA GLU A 4 -9.68 -10.75 -12.05
C GLU A 4 -8.30 -10.25 -12.48
N HIS A 5 -8.03 -10.22 -13.78
CA HIS A 5 -6.78 -9.72 -14.34
C HIS A 5 -6.64 -8.22 -14.10
N VAL A 6 -7.75 -7.47 -14.04
CA VAL A 6 -7.75 -6.06 -13.64
C VAL A 6 -7.52 -5.92 -12.13
N ALA A 7 -8.08 -6.80 -11.30
CA ALA A 7 -7.81 -6.78 -9.86
C ALA A 7 -6.34 -7.07 -9.54
N HIS A 8 -5.74 -8.05 -10.22
CA HIS A 8 -4.32 -8.38 -10.08
C HIS A 8 -3.42 -7.25 -10.59
N ALA A 9 -3.77 -6.65 -11.74
CA ALA A 9 -3.04 -5.52 -12.30
C ALA A 9 -3.35 -4.17 -11.63
N ALA A 10 -4.35 -4.08 -10.75
CA ALA A 10 -4.82 -2.81 -10.17
C ALA A 10 -3.72 -2.14 -9.35
N SER A 11 -2.99 -2.92 -8.55
CA SER A 11 -1.88 -2.42 -7.74
C SER A 11 -0.80 -1.78 -8.60
N ASP A 12 -0.31 -2.51 -9.60
CA ASP A 12 0.73 -2.03 -10.52
C ASP A 12 0.23 -0.89 -11.43
N TYR A 13 -1.07 -0.87 -11.77
CA TYR A 13 -1.70 0.19 -12.56
C TYR A 13 -1.77 1.50 -11.78
N ILE A 14 -2.08 1.41 -10.48
CA ILE A 14 -2.08 2.55 -9.55
C ILE A 14 -0.64 3.01 -9.27
N ASP A 15 0.30 2.08 -9.14
CA ASP A 15 1.72 2.40 -8.89
C ASP A 15 2.48 2.82 -10.16
N ARG A 16 1.79 2.95 -11.30
CA ARG A 16 2.35 3.30 -12.62
C ARG A 16 3.51 2.38 -13.04
N LYS A 17 3.55 1.14 -12.53
CA LYS A 17 4.53 0.11 -12.88
C LYS A 17 4.16 -0.68 -14.13
N LEU A 18 2.91 -0.60 -14.59
CA LEU A 18 2.54 -1.13 -15.92
C LEU A 18 3.11 -0.24 -17.03
N GLY A 19 3.76 -0.88 -18.00
CA GLY A 19 4.10 -0.25 -19.28
C GLY A 19 2.86 0.31 -20.00
N LEU A 20 3.08 1.29 -20.87
CA LEU A 20 2.04 2.08 -21.55
C LEU A 20 0.96 1.22 -22.25
N ARG A 21 1.36 0.10 -22.89
CA ARG A 21 0.42 -0.84 -23.54
C ARG A 21 -0.51 -1.54 -22.56
N GLY A 22 0.02 -2.01 -21.42
CA GLY A 22 -0.78 -2.67 -20.38
C GLY A 22 -1.74 -1.69 -19.71
N ARG A 23 -1.31 -0.44 -19.54
CA ARG A 23 -2.14 0.65 -19.01
C ARG A 23 -3.35 0.94 -19.92
N PHE A 24 -3.15 0.91 -21.23
CA PHE A 24 -4.23 1.15 -22.20
C PHE A 24 -5.27 0.02 -22.20
N GLY A 25 -4.84 -1.24 -22.13
CA GLY A 25 -5.75 -2.39 -22.04
C GLY A 25 -6.64 -2.35 -20.80
N VAL A 26 -6.05 -2.03 -19.64
CA VAL A 26 -6.80 -1.85 -18.39
C VAL A 26 -7.75 -0.66 -18.50
N TRP A 27 -7.31 0.47 -19.06
CA TRP A 27 -8.17 1.65 -19.24
C TRP A 27 -9.40 1.37 -20.13
N MET A 28 -9.22 0.66 -21.25
CA MET A 28 -10.31 0.21 -22.10
C MET A 28 -11.31 -0.68 -21.34
N HIS A 29 -10.82 -1.59 -20.49
CA HIS A 29 -11.70 -2.43 -19.69
C HIS A 29 -12.46 -1.64 -18.61
N LEU A 30 -11.83 -0.67 -17.95
CA LEU A 30 -12.51 0.20 -16.99
C LEU A 30 -13.60 1.07 -17.64
N LEU A 31 -13.47 1.42 -18.91
CA LEU A 31 -14.51 2.11 -19.67
C LEU A 31 -15.72 1.22 -19.94
N ALA A 32 -15.49 -0.07 -20.20
CA ALA A 32 -16.55 -1.04 -20.47
C ALA A 32 -17.18 -1.63 -19.19
N CYS A 33 -16.46 -1.64 -18.07
CA CYS A 33 -16.88 -2.28 -16.82
C CYS A 33 -16.92 -1.28 -15.65
N SER A 34 -18.13 -0.87 -15.27
CA SER A 34 -18.38 0.04 -14.14
C SER A 34 -17.97 -0.54 -12.78
N ALA A 35 -18.10 -1.85 -12.59
CA ALA A 35 -17.69 -2.53 -11.34
C ALA A 35 -16.17 -2.43 -11.13
N CYS A 36 -15.39 -2.71 -12.18
CA CYS A 36 -13.93 -2.56 -12.13
C CYS A 36 -13.51 -1.10 -11.93
N LYS A 37 -14.26 -0.14 -12.50
CA LYS A 37 -14.03 1.29 -12.26
C LYS A 37 -14.20 1.65 -10.79
N ALA A 38 -15.32 1.24 -10.17
CA ALA A 38 -15.59 1.49 -8.75
C ALA A 38 -14.53 0.83 -7.85
N TYR A 39 -14.13 -0.41 -8.15
CA TYR A 39 -13.08 -1.11 -7.41
C TYR A 39 -11.74 -0.35 -7.45
N VAL A 40 -11.29 0.08 -8.63
CA VAL A 40 -10.02 0.82 -8.77
C VAL A 40 -10.08 2.18 -8.06
N GLU A 41 -11.25 2.84 -8.07
CA GLU A 41 -11.49 4.07 -7.32
C GLU A 41 -11.32 3.84 -5.80
N GLN A 42 -11.92 2.77 -5.26
CA GLN A 42 -11.80 2.40 -3.85
C GLN A 42 -10.35 2.13 -3.44
N VAL A 43 -9.60 1.37 -4.24
CA VAL A 43 -8.18 1.09 -3.95
C VAL A 43 -7.33 2.36 -4.02
N ARG A 44 -7.63 3.29 -4.94
CA ARG A 44 -6.96 4.60 -5.00
C ARG A 44 -7.23 5.43 -3.75
N LEU A 45 -8.49 5.50 -3.30
CA LEU A 45 -8.87 6.21 -2.08
C LEU A 45 -8.21 5.58 -0.85
N ALA A 46 -8.19 4.26 -0.74
CA ALA A 46 -7.49 3.55 0.33
C ALA A 46 -5.99 3.87 0.33
N LYS A 47 -5.32 3.85 -0.83
CA LYS A 47 -3.91 4.25 -0.94
C LYS A 47 -3.69 5.73 -0.60
N LEU A 48 -4.61 6.61 -0.98
CA LEU A 48 -4.52 8.04 -0.67
C LEU A 48 -4.71 8.30 0.82
N ALA A 49 -5.67 7.63 1.46
CA ALA A 49 -5.88 7.66 2.90
C ALA A 49 -4.65 7.11 3.65
N LEU A 50 -4.10 5.97 3.21
CA LEU A 50 -2.87 5.41 3.75
C LEU A 50 -1.68 6.37 3.58
N ARG A 51 -1.57 7.07 2.43
CA ARG A 51 -0.56 8.11 2.23
C ARG A 51 -0.79 9.33 3.09
N ALA A 52 -2.02 9.71 3.38
CA ALA A 52 -2.33 10.83 4.28
C ALA A 52 -1.95 10.48 5.73
N VAL A 53 -2.27 9.26 6.18
CA VAL A 53 -1.83 8.73 7.49
C VAL A 53 -0.31 8.53 7.54
N ARG A 54 0.32 8.15 6.43
CA ARG A 54 1.78 8.11 6.33
C ARG A 54 2.41 9.50 6.20
N GLY A 55 1.71 10.51 5.70
CA GLY A 55 2.20 11.88 5.65
C GLY A 55 2.39 12.50 7.04
N THR A 56 1.71 11.95 8.06
CA THR A 56 1.96 12.26 9.48
C THR A 56 3.04 11.38 10.12
N ALA A 57 3.47 10.31 9.46
CA ALA A 57 4.59 9.50 9.87
C ALA A 57 5.79 9.91 9.01
N GLU A 58 6.65 10.77 9.55
CA GLU A 58 7.97 10.99 8.94
C GLU A 58 8.54 9.65 8.48
N PRO A 59 9.09 9.57 7.25
CA PRO A 59 9.74 8.35 6.81
C PRO A 59 10.80 8.05 7.87
N ALA A 60 10.61 6.95 8.61
CA ALA A 60 11.60 6.49 9.55
C ALA A 60 12.87 6.30 8.73
N GLU A 61 13.80 7.24 8.84
CA GLU A 61 15.09 7.12 8.19
C GLU A 61 15.68 5.78 8.63
N PRO A 62 16.20 4.95 7.72
CA PRO A 62 16.68 3.61 8.05
C PRO A 62 17.84 3.59 9.07
N ALA A 63 18.29 4.74 9.56
CA ALA A 63 19.39 4.90 10.49
C ALA A 63 19.06 4.54 11.96
N ASN A 64 17.79 4.33 12.33
CA ASN A 64 17.44 4.11 13.75
C ASN A 64 16.62 2.85 14.04
N MET A 65 16.55 1.89 13.11
CA MET A 65 15.95 0.57 13.38
C MET A 65 16.68 -0.15 14.53
N ASP A 66 18.01 -0.02 14.61
CA ASP A 66 18.81 -0.57 15.70
C ASP A 66 18.55 0.14 17.04
N ALA A 67 18.40 1.46 17.03
CA ALA A 67 18.08 2.25 18.22
C ALA A 67 16.67 1.94 18.74
N LEU A 68 15.71 1.72 17.85
CA LEU A 68 14.35 1.28 18.17
C LEU A 68 14.35 -0.15 18.74
N MET A 69 15.11 -1.08 18.16
CA MET A 69 15.25 -2.43 18.72
C MET A 69 15.93 -2.42 20.10
N ALA A 70 16.88 -1.51 20.33
CA ALA A 70 17.53 -1.35 21.62
C ALA A 70 16.56 -0.87 22.72
N SER A 71 15.65 0.06 22.41
CA SER A 71 14.64 0.54 23.37
C SER A 71 13.63 -0.56 23.72
N PHE A 72 13.13 -1.33 22.74
CA PHE A 72 12.24 -2.47 23.01
C PHE A 72 12.88 -3.55 23.90
N ARG A 73 14.19 -3.82 23.72
CA ARG A 73 14.93 -4.76 24.57
C ARG A 73 15.12 -4.23 26.00
N ALA A 74 15.39 -2.94 26.16
CA ALA A 74 15.52 -2.31 27.46
C ALA A 74 14.19 -2.33 28.23
N GLU A 75 13.06 -2.12 27.54
CA GLU A 75 11.72 -2.16 28.13
C GLU A 75 11.33 -3.59 28.53
N SER A 76 11.66 -4.58 27.70
CA SER A 76 11.45 -6.00 28.00
C SER A 76 12.27 -6.46 29.22
N LYS A 77 13.45 -5.89 29.45
CA LYS A 77 14.29 -6.17 30.63
C LYS A 77 13.79 -5.49 31.90
N LYS A 78 13.00 -4.42 31.77
CA LYS A 78 12.41 -3.65 32.88
C LYS A 78 11.11 -4.23 33.42
N ARG A 79 10.50 -5.20 32.73
CA ARG A 79 9.36 -5.98 33.25
C ARG A 79 9.90 -7.24 33.93
N PRO A 80 10.20 -7.23 35.24
CA PRO A 80 10.41 -8.48 35.96
C PRO A 80 9.13 -9.31 35.86
N SER A 81 9.31 -10.61 35.68
CA SER A 81 8.35 -11.66 35.93
C SER A 81 7.63 -11.39 37.25
N ASP A 82 6.41 -10.86 37.18
CA ASP A 82 5.46 -10.89 38.30
C ASP A 82 4.71 -12.22 38.18
N SER A 83 5.37 -13.28 38.65
CA SER A 83 4.84 -14.62 39.00
C SER A 83 5.96 -15.44 39.63
#